data_AF-A0A958M6U0-F1
#
_entry.id   AF-A0A958M6U0-F1
#
_cell.length_a   1.000
_cell.length_b   1.000
_cell.length_c   1.000
_cell.angle_alpha   90.00
_cell.angle_beta   90.00
_cell.angle_gamma   90.00
#
_symmetry.space_group_name_H-M   'P 1'
#
loop_
_entity.id
_entity.type
_entity.pdbx_description
1 polymer ?
#
loop_
_entity_poly.entity_id
_entity_poly.type
_entity_poly.pdbx_seq_one_letter_code
_entity_poly.pdbx_strand_id
1 'polypeptide(L)'
;RPFFNWLYRHYMVSDVINLNGFKLYNRQGAVERTMLILVNGRKPAPEGVAPTRGEAPHLYDIASSFEQLWERIKPHVGYTIDILIKQLKIELHDLLQ
;
A
#
# COMPACT_ATOMS: atom_id res chain seq x y z
N ARG A 1 -6.31 19.54 6.29
CA ARG A 1 -6.29 18.06 6.09
C ARG A 1 -6.64 17.33 7.39
N PRO A 2 -7.89 17.42 7.88
CA PRO A 2 -8.24 16.87 9.19
C PRO A 2 -8.10 15.34 9.24
N PHE A 3 -8.60 14.66 8.19
CA PHE A 3 -8.56 13.21 8.09
C PHE A 3 -7.13 12.63 8.10
N PHE A 4 -6.24 13.10 7.21
CA PHE A 4 -4.87 12.58 7.18
C PHE A 4 -4.10 12.89 8.46
N ASN A 5 -4.25 14.07 9.04
CA ASN A 5 -3.59 14.36 10.31
C ASN A 5 -4.08 13.43 11.42
N TRP A 6 -5.39 13.16 11.48
CA TRP A 6 -5.93 12.15 12.40
C TRP A 6 -5.38 10.75 12.12
N LEU A 7 -5.35 10.34 10.84
CA LEU A 7 -4.86 9.03 10.43
C LEU A 7 -3.39 8.83 10.83
N TYR A 8 -2.51 9.76 10.45
CA TYR A 8 -1.09 9.72 10.81
C TYR A 8 -0.86 9.87 12.31
N ARG A 9 -1.77 10.51 13.05
CA ARG A 9 -1.70 10.59 14.51
C ARG A 9 -1.97 9.25 15.18
N HIS A 10 -2.93 8.48 14.66
CA HIS A 10 -3.41 7.26 15.31
C HIS A 10 -2.86 5.96 14.74
N TYR A 11 -2.35 5.97 13.50
CA TYR A 11 -1.95 4.77 12.78
C TYR A 11 -0.54 4.86 12.22
N MET A 12 0.10 3.70 12.04
CA MET A 12 1.37 3.57 11.33
C MET A 12 1.07 3.52 9.83
N VAL A 13 0.93 4.68 9.20
CA VAL A 13 0.69 4.79 7.76
C VAL A 13 1.99 4.49 7.03
N SER A 14 2.01 3.40 6.27
CA SER A 14 3.18 2.95 5.49
C SER A 14 3.27 3.65 4.15
N ASP A 15 2.13 3.90 3.49
CA ASP A 15 2.08 4.59 2.20
C ASP A 15 0.67 5.11 1.89
N VAL A 16 0.57 6.07 0.98
CA VAL A 16 -0.67 6.57 0.38
C VAL A 16 -0.50 6.60 -1.14
N ILE A 17 -1.27 5.78 -1.85
CA ILE A 17 -1.14 5.55 -3.29
C ILE A 17 -2.42 6.03 -3.98
N ASN A 18 -2.32 7.09 -4.78
CA ASN A 18 -3.42 7.51 -5.63
C ASN A 18 -3.51 6.60 -6.86
N LEU A 19 -4.71 6.18 -7.23
CA LEU A 19 -4.93 5.26 -8.34
C LEU A 19 -5.55 5.99 -9.52
N ASN A 20 -5.10 5.65 -10.72
CA ASN A 20 -5.79 6.00 -11.95
C ASN A 20 -7.02 5.09 -12.11
N GLY A 21 -8.19 5.55 -11.64
CA GLY A 21 -9.44 4.80 -11.72
C GLY A 21 -9.82 4.36 -13.13
N PHE A 22 -9.46 5.12 -14.18
CA PHE A 22 -9.73 4.73 -15.58
C PHE A 22 -9.02 3.42 -15.97
N LYS A 23 -7.79 3.21 -15.47
CA LYS A 23 -6.94 2.09 -15.87
C LYS A 23 -6.98 0.92 -14.89
N LEU A 24 -7.10 1.21 -13.60
CA LEU A 24 -6.96 0.21 -12.53
C LEU A 24 -8.29 -0.22 -11.92
N TYR A 25 -9.35 0.59 -12.02
CA TYR A 25 -10.62 0.29 -11.38
C TYR A 25 -11.80 0.93 -12.12
N ASN A 26 -12.24 0.30 -13.20
CA ASN A 26 -13.32 0.81 -14.03
C ASN A 26 -14.66 0.11 -13.69
N ARG A 27 -15.35 0.59 -12.65
CA ARG A 27 -16.72 0.14 -12.36
C ARG A 27 -17.72 1.05 -13.09
N GLN A 28 -18.25 0.56 -14.20
CA GLN A 28 -19.47 1.09 -14.85
C GLN A 28 -19.41 2.58 -15.25
N GLY A 29 -18.32 3.03 -15.88
CA GLY A 29 -18.25 4.35 -16.54
C GLY A 29 -18.16 5.57 -15.62
N ALA A 30 -18.21 5.39 -14.29
CA ALA A 30 -17.92 6.41 -13.32
C ALA A 30 -16.47 6.26 -12.84
N VAL A 31 -15.62 7.26 -13.12
CA VAL A 31 -14.24 7.23 -12.64
C VAL A 31 -14.15 7.93 -11.31
N GLU A 32 -14.12 7.14 -10.25
CA GLU A 32 -13.90 7.63 -8.91
C GLU A 32 -12.40 7.81 -8.65
N ARG A 33 -12.03 8.97 -8.09
CA ARG A 33 -10.67 9.21 -7.59
C ARG A 33 -10.43 8.28 -6.41
N THR A 34 -9.77 7.16 -6.67
CA THR A 34 -9.54 6.12 -5.67
C THR A 34 -8.14 6.25 -5.09
N MET A 35 -8.02 6.01 -3.80
CA MET A 35 -6.76 6.04 -3.07
C MET A 35 -6.64 4.79 -2.21
N LEU A 36 -5.48 4.15 -2.27
CA LEU A 36 -5.13 3.05 -1.41
C LEU A 36 -4.22 3.56 -0.30
N ILE A 37 -4.59 3.33 0.95
CA ILE A 37 -3.79 3.71 2.13
C ILE A 37 -3.28 2.42 2.76
N LEU A 38 -1.97 2.28 2.87
CA LEU A 38 -1.33 1.14 3.52
C LEU A 38 -1.11 1.48 4.99
N VAL A 39 -1.68 0.68 5.89
CA VAL A 39 -1.63 0.88 7.34
C VAL A 39 -1.05 -0.35 8.02
N ASN A 40 0.09 -0.20 8.67
CA ASN A 40 0.76 -1.25 9.42
C ASN A 40 0.35 -1.24 10.90
N GLY A 41 -0.95 -1.20 11.15
CA GLY A 41 -1.52 -1.20 12.49
C GLY A 41 -1.63 0.17 13.17
N ARG A 42 -2.06 0.13 14.43
CA ARG A 42 -2.37 1.30 15.26
C ARG A 42 -1.16 1.69 16.11
N LYS A 43 -0.93 2.98 16.27
CA LYS A 43 0.12 3.48 17.18
C LYS A 43 -0.27 3.23 18.65
N PRO A 44 0.71 2.91 19.52
CA PRO A 44 0.46 2.76 20.95
C PRO A 44 0.06 4.08 21.61
N ALA A 45 0.63 5.20 21.17
CA ALA A 45 0.30 6.54 21.63
C ALA A 45 -0.06 7.46 20.42
N PRO A 46 -1.10 8.31 20.52
CA PRO A 46 -1.48 9.20 19.42
C PRO A 46 -0.51 10.38 19.23
N GLU A 47 0.29 10.37 18.17
CA GLU A 47 1.29 11.39 17.88
C GLU A 47 1.62 11.53 16.39
N GLY A 48 2.17 12.68 16.02
CA GLY A 48 2.56 13.02 14.65
C GLY A 48 1.45 13.66 13.82
N VAL A 49 1.82 14.08 12.62
CA VAL A 49 0.94 14.71 11.62
C VAL A 49 1.26 14.15 10.25
N ALA A 50 0.35 14.32 9.29
CA ALA A 50 0.60 13.89 7.93
C ALA A 50 1.73 14.71 7.30
N PRO A 51 2.64 14.08 6.53
CA PRO A 51 3.72 14.79 5.86
C PRO A 51 3.18 15.78 4.83
N THR A 52 3.92 16.87 4.68
CA THR A 52 3.72 17.87 3.63
C THR A 52 4.15 17.31 2.26
N ARG A 53 3.81 18.02 1.19
CA ARG A 53 4.24 17.63 -0.17
C ARG A 53 5.76 17.70 -0.34
N GLY A 54 6.43 18.63 0.34
CA GLY A 54 7.89 18.74 0.27
C GLY A 54 8.59 17.57 0.97
N GLU A 55 8.02 17.06 2.06
CA GLU A 55 8.59 15.96 2.84
C GLU A 55 8.36 14.60 2.17
N ALA A 56 7.21 14.40 1.52
CA ALA A 56 6.86 13.14 0.88
C ALA A 56 6.13 13.37 -0.46
N PRO A 57 6.85 13.77 -1.53
CA PRO A 57 6.24 14.09 -2.82
C PRO A 57 5.59 12.88 -3.49
N HIS A 58 6.15 11.68 -3.29
CA HIS A 58 5.65 10.43 -3.86
C HIS A 58 4.20 10.09 -3.45
N LEU A 59 3.71 10.60 -2.30
CA LEU A 59 2.33 10.39 -1.85
C LEU A 59 1.28 11.08 -2.75
N TYR A 60 1.71 11.94 -3.66
CA TYR A 60 0.86 12.64 -4.62
C TYR A 60 0.93 12.03 -6.03
N ASP A 61 1.84 11.08 -6.24
CA ASP A 61 1.97 10.39 -7.53
C ASP A 61 0.75 9.49 -7.76
N ILE A 62 0.43 9.29 -9.04
CA ILE A 62 -0.70 8.49 -9.48
C ILE A 62 -0.17 7.19 -10.10
N ALA A 63 -0.46 6.07 -9.45
CA ALA A 63 -0.22 4.76 -10.03
C ALA A 63 -1.23 4.52 -11.17
N SER A 64 -0.71 4.26 -12.37
CA SER A 64 -1.51 4.11 -13.59
C SER A 64 -1.44 2.71 -14.22
N SER A 65 -0.67 1.80 -13.61
CA SER A 65 -0.58 0.38 -14.02
C SER A 65 -0.46 -0.53 -12.80
N PHE A 66 -0.76 -1.83 -12.99
CA PHE A 66 -0.67 -2.82 -11.92
C PHE A 66 0.78 -3.00 -11.45
N GLU A 67 1.74 -2.89 -12.37
CA GLU A 67 3.17 -2.96 -12.08
C GLU A 67 3.59 -1.79 -11.19
N GLN A 68 3.18 -0.56 -11.51
CA GLN A 68 3.47 0.61 -10.67
C GLN A 68 2.84 0.48 -9.28
N LEU A 69 1.61 -0.03 -9.22
CA LEU A 69 0.93 -0.29 -7.95
C LEU A 69 1.66 -1.37 -7.15
N TRP A 70 2.09 -2.44 -7.80
CA TRP A 70 2.82 -3.54 -7.18
C TRP A 70 4.16 -3.08 -6.61
N GLU A 71 4.95 -2.28 -7.35
CA GLU A 71 6.22 -1.75 -6.86
C GLU A 71 6.05 -0.85 -5.62
N ARG A 72 4.90 -0.17 -5.49
CA ARG A 72 4.56 0.62 -4.28
C ARG A 72 4.16 -0.28 -3.12
N ILE A 73 3.44 -1.38 -3.36
CA ILE A 73 2.93 -2.27 -2.32
C ILE A 73 3.99 -3.26 -1.82
N LYS A 74 4.80 -3.82 -2.73
CA LYS A 74 5.76 -4.90 -2.48
C LYS A 74 6.67 -4.67 -1.26
N PRO A 75 7.23 -3.47 -1.00
CA PRO A 75 8.07 -3.23 0.18
C PRO A 75 7.32 -3.38 1.52
N HIS A 76 5.99 -3.26 1.50
CA HIS A 76 5.13 -3.32 2.69
C HIS A 76 4.50 -4.69 2.91
N VAL A 77 4.58 -5.58 1.92
CA VAL A 77 4.19 -6.98 2.06
C VAL A 77 5.33 -7.70 2.77
N GLY A 78 5.26 -7.73 4.10
CA GLY A 78 6.19 -8.55 4.88
C GLY A 78 6.04 -10.01 4.49
N TYR A 79 7.12 -10.64 4.02
CA TYR A 79 7.16 -12.09 4.01
C TYR A 79 7.29 -12.56 5.45
N THR A 80 6.23 -13.15 6.01
CA THR A 80 6.41 -13.93 7.22
C THR A 80 7.28 -15.14 6.88
N ILE A 81 8.15 -15.52 7.82
CA ILE A 81 9.00 -16.71 7.69
C ILE A 81 8.14 -17.93 7.29
N ASP A 82 6.92 -18.02 7.81
CA ASP A 82 5.97 -19.09 7.48
C ASP A 82 5.54 -19.10 6.00
N ILE A 83 5.39 -17.93 5.37
CA ILE A 83 5.07 -17.81 3.94
C ILE A 83 6.27 -18.26 3.10
N LEU A 84 7.49 -17.83 3.48
CA LEU A 84 8.71 -18.26 2.80
C LEU A 84 8.91 -19.77 2.90
N ILE A 85 8.73 -20.34 4.11
CA ILE A 85 8.80 -21.78 4.32
C ILE A 85 7.74 -22.52 3.49
N LYS A 86 6.51 -21.99 3.41
CA LYS A 86 5.45 -22.59 2.60
C LYS A 86 5.79 -22.57 1.10
N GLN A 87 6.32 -21.46 0.59
CA GLN A 87 6.74 -21.34 -0.81
C GLN A 87 7.89 -22.30 -1.14
N LEU A 88 8.92 -22.37 -0.28
CA LEU A 88 10.04 -23.29 -0.46
C LEU A 88 9.60 -24.76 -0.46
N LYS A 89 8.61 -25.12 0.37
CA LYS A 89 8.05 -26.48 0.40
C LYS A 89 7.30 -26.84 -0.88
N ILE A 90 6.59 -25.88 -1.48
CA ILE A 90 5.88 -26.08 -2.76
C ILE A 90 6.91 -26.31 -3.88
N GLU A 91 7.91 -25.43 -3.98
CA GLU A 91 8.95 -25.55 -5.02
C GLU A 91 9.73 -26.86 -4.92
N LEU A 92 10.05 -27.30 -3.70
CA LEU A 92 10.73 -28.58 -3.47
C LEU A 92 9.87 -29.78 -3.87
N HIS A 93 8.54 -29.69 -3.71
CA HIS A 93 7.63 -30.75 -4.13
C HIS A 93 7.59 -30.87 -5.66
N ASP A 94 7.52 -29.74 -6.35
CA ASP A 94 7.47 -29.68 -7.82
C ASP A 94 8.77 -30.16 -8.48
N LEU A 95 9.93 -29.97 -7.83
CA LEU A 95 11.23 -30.45 -8.29
C LEU A 95 11.44 -31.97 -8.10
N LEU A 96 10.64 -32.63 -7.26
CA LEU A 96 10.77 -34.05 -6.93
C LEU A 96 9.69 -34.94 -7.61
N GLN A 97 8.88 -34.36 -8.49
CA GLN A 97 7.94 -35.03 -9.39
C GLN A 97 8.55 -35.16 -10.80
#